data_AF-A0A935HHC2-F1
#
_entry.id   AF-A0A935HHC2-F1
#
_cell.length_a   1.000
_cell.length_b   1.000
_cell.length_c   1.000
_cell.angle_alpha   90.00
_cell.angle_beta   90.00
_cell.angle_gamma   90.00
#
_symmetry.space_group_name_H-M   'P 1'
#
loop_
_entity.id
_entity.type
_entity.pdbx_description
1 polymer ?
#
loop_
_entity_poly.entity_id
_entity_poly.type
_entity_poly.pdbx_seq_one_letter_code
_entity_poly.pdbx_strand_id
1 'polypeptide(L)'
;MKANFFYKWSSIFSLLLLICSISVAQGFSVKELNVKIEINKKGYFDVTEKYDVIFDIEKHGLWRKIPIKYNFQDEDGAVSKRSIKISKIKVLGWQYETEGGWLEDIIWG
;
A
#
# COMPACT_ATOMS: atom_id res chain seq x y z
N MET A 1 16.14 50.53 -9.01
CA MET A 1 15.89 49.18 -9.54
C MET A 1 15.96 48.15 -8.41
N LYS A 2 14.85 47.85 -7.71
CA LYS A 2 14.75 46.77 -6.69
C LYS A 2 13.39 46.06 -6.65
N ALA A 3 12.33 46.71 -7.16
CA ALA A 3 11.00 46.12 -7.26
C ALA A 3 10.97 44.83 -8.11
N ASN A 4 11.92 44.71 -9.05
CA ASN A 4 11.98 43.61 -10.02
C ASN A 4 12.41 42.25 -9.49
N PHE A 5 12.97 42.26 -8.29
CA PHE A 5 13.49 41.07 -7.64
C PHE A 5 12.43 40.35 -6.80
N PHE A 6 11.55 41.10 -6.13
CA PHE A 6 10.51 40.55 -5.25
C PHE A 6 9.37 39.88 -6.01
N TYR A 7 8.92 40.44 -7.14
CA TYR A 7 7.84 39.82 -7.92
C TYR A 7 8.29 38.53 -8.63
N LYS A 8 9.59 38.40 -8.96
CA LYS A 8 10.14 37.17 -9.55
C LYS A 8 10.11 36.02 -8.54
N TRP A 9 10.46 36.30 -7.28
CA TRP A 9 10.42 35.30 -6.21
C TRP A 9 8.99 34.94 -5.81
N SER A 10 8.09 35.93 -5.77
CA SER A 10 6.65 35.71 -5.53
C SER A 10 6.02 34.83 -6.63
N SER A 11 6.38 35.07 -7.90
CA SER A 11 5.92 34.26 -9.03
C SER A 11 6.44 32.81 -8.97
N ILE A 12 7.70 32.61 -8.58
CA ILE A 12 8.29 31.27 -8.37
C ILE A 12 7.60 30.53 -7.21
N PHE A 13 7.30 31.23 -6.12
CA PHE A 13 6.61 30.64 -4.97
C PHE A 13 5.16 30.26 -5.30
N SER A 14 4.47 31.10 -6.07
CA SER A 14 3.13 30.82 -6.60
C SER A 14 3.12 29.60 -7.53
N LEU A 15 4.12 29.47 -8.41
CA LEU A 15 4.27 28.32 -9.29
C LEU A 15 4.58 27.02 -8.52
N LEU A 16 5.37 27.11 -7.45
CA LEU A 16 5.69 25.98 -6.57
C LEU A 16 4.44 25.48 -5.81
N LEU A 17 3.58 26.39 -5.34
CA LEU A 17 2.30 26.04 -4.70
C LEU A 17 1.33 25.35 -5.67
N LEU A 18 1.36 25.73 -6.95
CA LEU A 18 0.50 25.12 -7.98
C LEU A 18 0.87 23.65 -8.25
N ILE A 19 2.16 23.32 -8.29
CA ILE A 19 2.65 21.96 -8.54
C ILE A 19 2.39 21.04 -7.35
N CYS A 20 2.36 21.57 -6.12
CA CYS A 20 2.11 20.80 -4.90
C CYS A 20 0.65 20.31 -4.77
N SER A 21 -0.28 20.88 -5.55
CA SER A 21 -1.70 20.52 -5.50
C SER A 21 -2.06 19.24 -6.26
N ILE A 22 -1.11 18.65 -7.00
CA ILE A 22 -1.36 17.45 -7.80
C ILE A 22 -1.32 16.22 -6.88
N SER A 23 -2.47 15.89 -6.31
CA SER A 23 -2.68 14.63 -5.57
C SER A 23 -3.09 13.55 -6.57
N VAL A 24 -2.23 12.57 -6.80
CA VAL A 24 -2.56 11.37 -7.58
C VAL A 24 -3.26 10.34 -6.70
N ALA A 25 -4.58 10.20 -6.86
CA ALA A 25 -5.32 9.09 -6.28
C ALA A 25 -4.97 7.78 -7.00
N GLN A 26 -5.07 6.63 -6.31
CA GLN A 26 -4.68 5.31 -6.85
C GLN A 26 -5.54 4.84 -8.04
N GLY A 27 -6.57 5.61 -8.41
CA GLY A 27 -7.45 5.35 -9.55
C GLY A 27 -8.55 4.31 -9.26
N PHE A 28 -8.75 3.98 -7.99
CA PHE A 28 -9.87 3.16 -7.52
C PHE A 28 -10.31 3.60 -6.13
N SER A 29 -11.56 3.28 -5.81
CA SER A 29 -12.19 3.47 -4.52
C SER A 29 -12.57 2.11 -3.92
N VAL A 30 -12.24 1.89 -2.64
CA VAL A 30 -12.63 0.66 -1.91
C VAL A 30 -13.94 0.93 -1.20
N LYS A 31 -15.01 0.21 -1.57
CA LYS A 31 -16.31 0.29 -0.92
C LYS A 31 -16.36 -0.52 0.36
N GLU A 32 -15.85 -1.74 0.29
CA GLU A 32 -15.85 -2.68 1.40
C GLU A 32 -14.54 -3.47 1.43
N LEU A 33 -14.04 -3.68 2.65
CA LEU A 33 -12.90 -4.55 2.93
C LEU A 33 -13.29 -5.51 4.04
N ASN A 34 -13.32 -6.80 3.71
CA ASN A 34 -13.53 -7.87 4.69
C ASN A 34 -12.24 -8.67 4.87
N VAL A 35 -11.67 -8.61 6.07
CA VAL A 35 -10.43 -9.30 6.41
C VAL A 35 -10.73 -10.39 7.43
N LYS A 36 -10.33 -11.62 7.10
CA LYS A 36 -10.36 -12.76 8.02
C LYS A 36 -8.94 -13.24 8.27
N ILE A 37 -8.57 -13.32 9.56
CA ILE A 37 -7.26 -13.82 10.01
C ILE A 37 -7.51 -15.00 10.94
N GLU A 38 -6.98 -16.16 10.58
CA GLU A 38 -7.03 -17.36 11.41
C GLU A 38 -5.63 -17.74 11.86
N ILE A 39 -5.48 -17.98 13.17
CA ILE A 39 -4.21 -18.39 13.75
C ILE A 39 -4.16 -19.91 13.82
N ASN A 40 -3.20 -20.51 13.12
CA ASN A 40 -3.00 -21.95 13.17
C ASN A 40 -2.12 -22.33 14.37
N LYS A 41 -2.41 -23.46 15.01
CA LYS A 41 -1.58 -24.04 16.09
C LYS A 41 -0.14 -24.32 15.67
N LYS A 42 0.11 -24.46 14.37
CA LYS A 42 1.45 -24.64 13.77
C LYS A 42 2.23 -23.33 13.61
N GLY A 43 1.68 -22.19 14.06
CA GLY A 43 2.39 -20.90 14.10
C GLY A 43 2.39 -20.11 12.80
N TYR A 44 1.43 -20.37 11.89
CA TYR A 44 1.20 -19.56 10.71
C TYR A 44 -0.20 -18.95 10.72
N PHE A 45 -0.39 -17.87 9.96
CA PHE A 45 -1.66 -17.17 9.81
C PHE A 45 -2.25 -17.50 8.45
N ASP A 46 -3.51 -17.92 8.41
CA ASP A 46 -4.31 -17.95 7.19
C ASP A 46 -5.05 -16.62 7.08
N VAL A 47 -4.67 -15.82 6.09
CA VAL A 47 -5.24 -14.48 5.85
C VAL A 47 -6.05 -14.50 4.57
N THR A 48 -7.32 -14.11 4.66
CA THR A 48 -8.20 -13.90 3.50
C THR A 48 -8.67 -12.46 3.49
N GLU A 49 -8.28 -11.71 2.45
CA GLU A 49 -8.74 -10.35 2.21
C GLU A 49 -9.71 -10.35 1.03
N LYS A 50 -10.89 -9.75 1.20
CA LYS A 50 -11.87 -9.53 0.14
C LYS A 50 -12.12 -8.03 0.01
N TYR A 51 -11.90 -7.52 -1.20
CA TYR A 51 -12.09 -6.13 -1.54
C TYR A 51 -13.26 -5.98 -2.52
N ASP A 52 -14.20 -5.10 -2.19
CA ASP A 52 -15.14 -4.53 -3.16
C ASP A 52 -14.58 -3.19 -3.64
N VAL A 53 -14.19 -3.11 -4.90
CA VAL A 53 -13.52 -1.96 -5.48
C VAL A 53 -14.24 -1.44 -6.71
N ILE A 54 -14.27 -0.12 -6.84
CA ILE A 54 -14.66 0.58 -8.06
C ILE A 54 -13.41 1.20 -8.66
N PHE A 55 -13.11 0.83 -9.91
CA PHE A 55 -12.05 1.47 -10.68
C PHE A 55 -12.62 2.71 -11.38
N ASP A 56 -12.15 3.90 -10.98
CA ASP A 56 -12.59 5.17 -11.56
C ASP A 56 -11.93 5.45 -12.92
N ILE A 57 -10.85 4.71 -13.21
CA ILE A 57 -10.13 4.70 -14.48
C ILE A 57 -9.78 3.25 -14.85
N GLU A 58 -9.63 2.95 -16.15
CA GLU A 58 -9.23 1.61 -16.60
C GLU A 58 -7.90 1.19 -15.94
N LYS A 59 -7.91 0.05 -15.26
CA LYS A 59 -6.77 -0.53 -14.54
C LYS A 59 -6.75 -2.04 -14.75
N HIS A 60 -5.55 -2.59 -14.69
CA HIS A 60 -5.33 -4.04 -14.76
C HIS A 60 -5.64 -4.73 -13.43
N GLY A 61 -5.61 -4.03 -12.29
CA GLY A 61 -5.91 -4.65 -11.00
C GLY A 61 -5.51 -3.79 -9.80
N LEU A 62 -5.38 -4.45 -8.65
CA LEU A 62 -5.00 -3.84 -7.37
C LEU A 62 -3.50 -4.02 -7.09
N TRP A 63 -2.73 -2.95 -7.10
CA TRP A 63 -1.35 -2.99 -6.58
C TRP A 63 -1.37 -2.90 -5.05
N ARG A 64 -0.74 -3.84 -4.35
CA ARG A 64 -0.68 -3.82 -2.87
C ARG A 64 0.72 -4.14 -2.33
N LYS A 65 1.20 -3.23 -1.47
CA LYS A 65 2.34 -3.47 -0.59
C LYS A 65 1.85 -4.17 0.67
N ILE A 66 2.34 -5.39 0.95
CA ILE A 66 1.98 -6.14 2.16
C ILE A 66 3.12 -6.00 3.17
N PRO A 67 2.90 -5.43 4.35
CA PRO A 67 3.95 -5.25 5.34
C PRO A 67 4.35 -6.61 5.93
N ILE A 68 5.55 -7.07 5.56
CA ILE A 68 6.11 -8.34 6.04
C ILE A 68 7.07 -8.19 7.22
N LYS A 69 7.42 -6.97 7.62
CA LYS A 69 8.33 -6.68 8.74
C LYS A 69 7.68 -5.69 9.69
N TYR A 70 7.72 -5.97 10.98
CA TYR A 70 7.17 -5.08 12.00
C TYR A 70 7.90 -5.22 13.33
N ASN A 71 7.82 -4.16 14.14
CA ASN A 71 8.23 -4.20 15.53
C ASN A 71 7.05 -4.69 16.38
N PHE A 72 7.27 -5.74 17.15
CA PHE A 72 6.30 -6.26 18.10
C PHE A 72 6.75 -5.89 19.51
N GLN A 73 5.88 -5.22 20.25
CA GLN A 73 6.07 -4.92 21.66
C GLN A 73 5.27 -5.92 22.48
N ASP A 74 5.91 -6.59 23.43
CA ASP A 74 5.20 -7.48 24.36
C ASP A 74 4.59 -6.72 25.55
N GLU A 75 3.94 -7.46 26.45
CA GLU A 75 3.28 -6.92 27.64
C GLU A 75 4.26 -6.27 28.63
N ASP A 76 5.52 -6.71 28.66
CA ASP A 76 6.60 -6.17 29.47
C ASP A 76 7.31 -4.98 28.81
N GLY A 77 6.87 -4.60 27.60
CA GLY A 77 7.40 -3.48 26.83
C GLY A 77 8.65 -3.81 26.01
N ALA A 78 9.05 -5.08 25.93
CA ALA A 78 10.20 -5.49 25.14
C ALA A 78 9.86 -5.43 23.64
N VAL A 79 10.70 -4.74 22.85
CA VAL A 79 10.52 -4.60 21.40
C VAL A 79 11.35 -5.65 20.66
N SER A 80 10.66 -6.51 19.90
CA SER A 80 11.26 -7.53 19.03
C SER A 80 10.96 -7.22 17.56
N LYS A 81 11.94 -7.45 16.67
CA LYS A 81 11.71 -7.36 15.23
C LYS A 81 11.17 -8.69 14.73
N ARG A 82 10.02 -8.67 14.06
CA ARG A 82 9.40 -9.86 13.45
C ARG A 82 9.31 -9.70 11.94
N SER A 83 9.44 -10.83 11.26
CA SER A 83 9.28 -10.94 9.81
C SER A 83 8.36 -12.09 9.46
N ILE A 84 7.44 -11.85 8.53
CA ILE A 84 6.50 -12.84 8.01
C ILE A 84 6.95 -13.25 6.62
N LYS A 85 7.00 -14.55 6.36
CA LYS A 85 7.13 -15.09 5.01
C LYS A 85 5.74 -15.28 4.44
N ILE A 86 5.46 -14.66 3.30
CA ILE A 86 4.24 -14.90 2.54
C ILE A 86 4.45 -16.14 1.68
N SER A 87 3.45 -17.00 1.54
CA SER A 87 3.53 -18.15 0.65
C SER A 87 2.14 -18.52 0.15
N LYS A 88 2.07 -19.28 -0.95
CA LYS A 88 0.82 -19.84 -1.50
C LYS A 88 -0.25 -18.78 -1.75
N ILE A 89 0.12 -17.76 -2.52
CA ILE A 89 -0.79 -16.66 -2.81
C ILE A 89 -1.74 -17.10 -3.92
N LYS A 90 -3.05 -16.98 -3.67
CA LYS A 90 -4.10 -17.38 -4.60
C LYS A 90 -5.08 -16.23 -4.82
N VAL A 91 -5.37 -15.94 -6.09
CA VAL A 91 -6.39 -14.98 -6.50
C VAL A 91 -7.51 -15.72 -7.21
N LEU A 92 -8.75 -15.48 -6.78
CA LEU A 92 -9.93 -16.11 -7.40
C LEU A 92 -10.06 -15.62 -8.85
N GLY A 93 -10.22 -16.54 -9.79
CA GLY A 93 -10.32 -16.22 -11.22
C GLY A 93 -8.97 -16.05 -11.94
N TRP A 94 -7.84 -16.16 -11.22
CA TRP A 94 -6.50 -16.13 -11.82
C TRP A 94 -5.91 -17.54 -11.93
N GLN A 95 -5.20 -17.80 -13.02
CA GLN A 95 -4.70 -19.14 -13.37
C GLN A 95 -3.29 -19.43 -12.84
N TYR A 96 -2.59 -18.42 -12.32
CA TYR A 96 -1.20 -18.54 -11.88
C TYR A 96 -1.11 -18.51 -10.36
N GLU A 97 -0.55 -19.57 -9.78
CA GLU A 97 -0.08 -19.55 -8.40
C GLU A 97 1.22 -18.74 -8.35
N THR A 98 1.29 -17.80 -7.41
CA THR A 98 2.52 -17.05 -7.16
C THR A 98 3.03 -17.33 -5.76
N GLU A 99 4.33 -17.54 -5.64
CA GLU A 99 4.98 -17.71 -4.35
C GLU A 99 5.35 -16.34 -3.79
N GLY A 100 4.98 -16.09 -2.54
CA GLY A 100 5.50 -14.94 -1.80
C GLY A 100 7.00 -15.12 -1.57
N GLY A 101 7.79 -14.18 -2.07
CA GLY A 101 9.20 -14.05 -1.68
C GLY A 101 9.33 -13.29 -0.36
N TRP A 102 10.54 -12.83 -0.05
CA TRP A 102 10.77 -11.72 0.88
C TRP A 102 10.38 -10.36 0.26
N LEU A 103 9.51 -10.38 -0.75
CA LEU A 103 9.17 -9.24 -1.57
C LEU A 103 8.11 -8.42 -0.86
N GLU A 104 8.42 -7.15 -0.64
CA GLU A 104 7.56 -6.21 0.08
C GLU A 104 6.33 -5.81 -0.77
N ASP A 105 6.41 -5.97 -2.09
CA ASP A 105 5.38 -5.53 -3.03
C ASP A 105 4.86 -6.71 -3.87
N ILE A 106 3.53 -6.88 -3.89
CA ILE A 106 2.83 -7.85 -4.74
C ILE A 106 2.00 -7.07 -5.78
N ILE A 107 2.23 -7.38 -7.05
CA ILE A 107 1.57 -6.74 -8.19
C ILE A 107 0.45 -7.66 -8.67
N TRP A 108 -0.79 -7.16 -8.73
CA TRP A 108 -1.90 -7.82 -9.40
C TRP A 108 -2.34 -6.99 -10.60
N GLY A 109 -2.40 -7.63 -11.76
CA GLY A 109 -2.93 -7.10 -13.01
C GLY A 109 -3.88 -8.10 -13.65
#